data_AF-T1KV21-F1
#
_entry.id   AF-T1KV21-F1
#
_cell.length_a   1.000
_cell.length_b   1.000
_cell.length_c   1.000
_cell.angle_alpha   90.00
_cell.angle_beta   90.00
_cell.angle_gamma   90.00
#
_symmetry.space_group_name_H-M   'P 1'
#
loop_
_entity.id
_entity.type
_entity.pdbx_description
1 polymer ?
#
loop_
_entity_poly.entity_id
_entity_poly.type
_entity_poly.pdbx_seq_one_letter_code
_entity_poly.pdbx_strand_id
1 'polypeptide(L)'
;MNSKTLFAFVLVNICIITVTAQVYNYGVTVRTASKKFDSHDGKLKLSITSPNSDNSKKNTAQEFVLTPNDIKIKREKIYTATISSIAPLQNITSVYLRWTLASPYNPYYAINKPKIYFDSVTLSTATLNPYTHLASSESRKFCPTTIPIGIKHADGATFNSCF
;
A
#
# COMPACT_ATOMS: atom_id res chain seq x y z
N MET A 1 -0.15 -66.73 27.70
CA MET A 1 0.41 -65.53 27.02
C MET A 1 -0.26 -65.38 25.67
N ASN A 2 -0.60 -64.14 25.30
CA ASN A 2 -1.27 -63.67 24.07
C ASN A 2 -2.81 -63.71 24.07
N SER A 3 -3.43 -62.54 24.26
CA SER A 3 -4.58 -62.15 23.42
C SER A 3 -4.78 -60.63 23.41
N LYS A 4 -4.21 -60.02 22.38
CA LYS A 4 -4.72 -58.92 21.54
C LYS A 4 -5.51 -57.80 22.24
N THR A 5 -4.77 -56.78 22.68
CA THR A 5 -5.30 -55.43 22.89
C THR A 5 -5.63 -54.81 21.53
N LEU A 6 -6.91 -54.70 21.21
CA LEU A 6 -7.40 -53.97 20.04
C LEU A 6 -7.32 -52.46 20.33
N PHE A 7 -6.27 -51.81 19.84
CA PHE A 7 -6.21 -50.35 19.76
C PHE A 7 -7.10 -49.89 18.61
N ALA A 8 -8.31 -49.45 18.94
CA ALA A 8 -9.18 -48.73 18.01
C ALA A 8 -8.60 -47.33 17.78
N PHE A 9 -7.91 -47.13 16.66
CA PHE A 9 -7.56 -45.79 16.18
C PHE A 9 -8.83 -45.13 15.65
N VAL A 10 -9.40 -44.21 16.43
CA VAL A 10 -10.38 -43.26 15.92
C VAL A 10 -9.62 -42.30 15.01
N LEU A 11 -9.65 -42.56 13.70
CA LEU A 11 -9.25 -41.62 12.66
C LEU A 11 -10.24 -40.45 12.70
N VAL A 12 -9.98 -39.48 13.58
CA VAL A 12 -10.60 -38.16 13.50
C VAL A 12 -10.14 -37.58 12.16
N ASN A 13 -11.06 -37.51 11.19
CA ASN A 13 -10.88 -36.75 9.97
C ASN A 13 -10.66 -35.29 10.37
N ILE A 14 -9.40 -34.91 10.62
CA ILE A 14 -9.01 -33.52 10.73
C ILE A 14 -9.15 -32.98 9.31
N CYS A 15 -10.34 -32.45 9.00
CA CYS A 15 -10.55 -31.66 7.81
C CYS A 15 -9.67 -30.43 7.96
N ILE A 16 -8.44 -30.50 7.42
CA ILE A 16 -7.56 -29.35 7.33
C ILE A 16 -8.25 -28.42 6.34
N ILE A 17 -9.04 -27.48 6.86
CA ILE A 17 -9.47 -26.33 6.10
C ILE A 17 -8.19 -25.52 5.88
N THR A 18 -7.47 -25.83 4.81
CA THR A 18 -6.47 -24.92 4.26
C THR A 18 -7.25 -23.73 3.74
N VAL A 19 -7.56 -22.78 4.63
CA VAL A 19 -7.99 -21.45 4.20
C VAL A 19 -6.82 -20.90 3.40
N THR A 20 -6.90 -21.00 2.09
CA THR A 20 -6.00 -20.30 1.18
C THR A 20 -6.28 -18.82 1.41
N ALA A 21 -5.48 -18.19 2.27
CA ALA A 21 -5.54 -16.75 2.46
C ALA A 21 -5.16 -16.13 1.11
N GLN A 22 -6.16 -15.68 0.35
CA GLN A 22 -5.94 -15.04 -0.93
C GLN A 22 -5.29 -13.68 -0.69
N VAL A 23 -4.06 -13.49 -1.15
CA VAL A 23 -3.33 -12.23 -1.04
C VAL A 23 -3.42 -11.49 -2.37
N TYR A 24 -3.85 -10.23 -2.33
CA TYR A 24 -3.98 -9.35 -3.49
C TYR A 24 -2.79 -8.40 -3.54
N ASN A 25 -2.06 -8.39 -4.66
CA ASN A 25 -0.89 -7.55 -4.86
C ASN A 25 -1.20 -6.35 -5.75
N TYR A 26 -0.69 -5.19 -5.37
CA TYR A 26 -0.85 -3.92 -6.09
C TYR A 26 0.52 -3.29 -6.30
N GLY A 27 0.80 -2.85 -7.53
CA GLY A 27 1.91 -1.97 -7.82
C GLY A 27 1.57 -0.53 -7.43
N VAL A 28 2.52 0.16 -6.81
CA VAL A 28 2.40 1.57 -6.42
C VAL A 28 3.54 2.34 -7.06
N THR A 29 3.21 3.45 -7.72
CA THR A 29 4.20 4.39 -8.27
C THR A 29 3.95 5.77 -7.69
N VAL A 30 4.95 6.38 -7.06
CA VAL A 30 4.89 7.75 -6.53
C VAL A 30 5.86 8.64 -7.31
N ARG A 31 5.39 9.78 -7.82
CA ARG A 31 6.21 10.73 -8.57
C ARG A 31 6.45 12.02 -7.78
N THR A 32 7.72 12.38 -7.59
CA THR A 32 8.10 13.70 -7.07
C THR A 32 8.15 14.74 -8.18
N ALA A 33 7.83 15.98 -7.83
CA ALA A 33 7.71 17.10 -8.76
C ALA A 33 9.06 17.69 -9.17
N SER A 34 9.04 18.54 -10.20
CA SER A 34 10.17 19.41 -10.65
C SER A 34 10.41 20.63 -9.77
N LYS A 35 9.46 20.97 -8.89
CA LYS A 35 9.62 22.08 -7.94
C LYS A 35 10.83 21.83 -7.04
N LYS A 36 11.61 22.89 -6.78
CA LYS A 36 12.86 22.80 -6.00
C LYS A 36 12.58 22.39 -4.54
N PHE A 37 13.26 21.34 -4.08
CA PHE A 37 13.38 20.93 -2.68
C PHE A 37 14.68 20.14 -2.47
N ASP A 38 15.17 20.10 -1.23
CA ASP A 38 16.39 19.37 -0.89
C ASP A 38 16.14 17.86 -0.81
N SER A 39 17.15 17.06 -1.11
CA SER A 39 17.00 15.61 -0.96
C SER A 39 17.02 15.21 0.51
N HIS A 40 16.10 14.33 0.90
CA HIS A 40 15.98 13.89 2.30
C HIS A 40 15.94 12.37 2.38
N ASP A 41 16.65 11.80 3.35
CA ASP A 41 16.53 10.38 3.67
C ASP A 41 15.27 10.16 4.50
N GLY A 42 14.44 9.20 4.07
CA GLY A 42 13.16 8.97 4.71
C GLY A 42 12.35 7.84 4.10
N LYS A 43 11.09 7.75 4.54
CA LYS A 43 10.13 6.72 4.14
C LYS A 43 8.87 7.34 3.54
N LEU A 44 8.35 6.69 2.51
CA LEU A 44 7.03 6.95 1.94
C LEU A 44 6.03 5.95 2.54
N LYS A 45 4.87 6.47 2.94
CA LYS A 45 3.74 5.66 3.42
C LYS A 45 2.49 6.03 2.64
N LEU A 46 1.67 5.04 2.34
CA LEU A 46 0.42 5.21 1.60
C LEU A 46 -0.72 4.60 2.39
N SER A 47 -1.80 5.34 2.59
CA SER A 47 -3.06 4.77 3.02
C SER A 47 -4.04 4.73 1.85
N ILE A 48 -4.67 3.59 1.62
CA ILE A 48 -5.66 3.44 0.53
C ILE A 48 -7.06 3.43 1.14
N THR A 49 -7.94 4.25 0.57
CA THR A 49 -9.36 4.27 0.93
C THR A 49 -10.17 3.55 -0.15
N SER A 50 -10.79 2.43 0.24
CA SER A 50 -11.75 1.70 -0.58
C SER A 50 -13.07 1.53 0.19
N PRO A 51 -14.23 1.79 -0.43
CA PRO A 51 -15.50 1.36 0.12
C PRO A 51 -15.51 -0.17 0.19
N ASN A 52 -15.94 -0.74 1.31
CA ASN A 52 -16.06 -2.19 1.43
C ASN A 52 -17.20 -2.71 0.53
N SER A 53 -16.99 -3.85 -0.12
CA SER A 53 -17.96 -4.47 -1.07
C SER A 53 -19.27 -4.88 -0.37
N ASP A 54 -19.21 -5.17 0.93
CA ASP A 54 -20.35 -5.64 1.72
C ASP A 54 -21.19 -4.50 2.32
N ASN A 55 -21.86 -3.68 1.50
CA ASN A 55 -22.96 -2.75 1.86
C ASN A 55 -22.84 -1.92 3.16
N SER A 56 -21.64 -1.85 3.75
CA SER A 56 -21.35 -1.23 5.01
C SER A 56 -20.63 0.05 4.66
N LYS A 57 -21.20 1.17 5.07
CA LYS A 57 -20.68 2.53 4.87
C LYS A 57 -19.37 2.80 5.63
N LYS A 58 -18.56 1.77 5.89
CA LYS A 58 -17.27 1.85 6.59
C LYS A 58 -16.18 1.82 5.54
N ASN A 59 -15.58 2.97 5.29
CA ASN A 59 -14.33 3.07 4.53
C ASN A 59 -13.23 2.34 5.31
N THR A 60 -12.65 1.30 4.71
CA THR A 60 -11.44 0.68 5.25
C THR A 60 -10.24 1.45 4.74
N ALA A 61 -9.51 2.09 5.66
CA ALA A 61 -8.21 2.67 5.38
C ALA A 61 -7.13 1.64 5.72
N GLN A 62 -6.42 1.13 4.72
CA GLN A 62 -5.25 0.26 4.95
C GLN A 62 -3.98 1.08 4.75
N GLU A 63 -3.05 1.04 5.71
CA GLU A 63 -1.75 1.74 5.65
C GLU A 63 -0.63 0.80 5.22
N PHE A 64 0.17 1.26 4.26
CA PHE A 64 1.27 0.54 3.67
C PHE A 64 2.55 1.37 3.74
N VAL A 65 3.65 0.74 4.13
CA VAL A 65 4.98 1.35 4.03
C VAL A 65 5.53 1.01 2.65
N LEU A 66 5.68 2.02 1.78
CA LEU A 66 6.14 1.80 0.40
C LEU A 66 7.65 1.58 0.34
N THR A 67 8.39 2.20 1.25
CA THR A 67 9.85 2.12 1.32
C THR A 67 10.22 1.67 2.75
N PRO A 68 10.29 0.34 3.00
CA PRO A 68 10.53 -0.20 4.34
C PRO A 68 11.92 0.20 4.86
N ASN A 69 12.89 0.25 3.96
CA ASN A 69 14.19 0.85 4.19
C ASN A 69 14.14 2.35 3.88
N ASP A 70 14.90 3.13 4.64
CA ASP A 70 15.06 4.56 4.35
C ASP A 70 15.68 4.74 2.97
N ILE A 71 15.09 5.66 2.19
CA ILE A 71 15.56 6.01 0.85
C ILE A 71 15.85 7.49 0.78
N LYS A 72 16.79 7.85 -0.10
CA LYS A 72 17.00 9.26 -0.46
C LYS A 72 15.90 9.72 -1.42
N ILE A 73 14.97 10.51 -0.90
CA ILE A 73 13.89 11.11 -1.68
C ILE A 73 14.44 12.34 -2.40
N LYS A 74 14.34 12.35 -3.73
CA LYS A 74 14.92 13.36 -4.64
C LYS A 74 13.84 13.94 -5.54
N ARG A 75 14.12 15.12 -6.09
CA ARG A 75 13.32 15.79 -7.12
C ARG A 75 13.25 14.96 -8.41
N GLU A 76 12.14 15.06 -9.14
CA GLU A 76 11.95 14.42 -10.46
C GLU A 76 12.27 12.92 -10.47
N LYS A 77 11.87 12.23 -9.40
CA LYS A 77 12.05 10.79 -9.25
C LYS A 77 10.73 10.05 -9.15
N ILE A 78 10.81 8.81 -9.58
CA ILE A 78 9.73 7.83 -9.56
C ILE A 78 10.14 6.76 -8.56
N TYR A 79 9.26 6.51 -7.59
CA TYR A 79 9.42 5.48 -6.57
C TYR A 79 8.37 4.41 -6.78
N THR A 80 8.82 3.17 -6.93
CA THR A 80 7.93 2.02 -7.13
C THR A 80 7.96 1.11 -5.91
N ALA A 81 6.81 0.53 -5.58
CA ALA A 81 6.66 -0.44 -4.50
C ALA A 81 5.55 -1.44 -4.85
N THR A 82 5.58 -2.60 -4.20
CA THR A 82 4.47 -3.57 -4.24
C THR A 82 3.86 -3.62 -2.85
N ILE A 83 2.54 -3.51 -2.77
CA ILE A 83 1.77 -3.68 -1.54
C ILE A 83 0.88 -4.91 -1.66
N SER A 84 0.59 -5.53 -0.52
CA SER A 84 -0.23 -6.74 -0.45
C SER A 84 -1.38 -6.52 0.54
N SER A 85 -2.60 -6.85 0.13
CA SER A 85 -3.81 -6.78 0.96
C SER A 85 -4.43 -8.17 1.11
N ILE A 86 -5.00 -8.45 2.29
CA ILE A 86 -5.73 -9.70 2.58
C ILE A 86 -7.14 -9.73 1.97
N ALA A 87 -7.60 -8.59 1.43
CA ALA A 87 -8.90 -8.43 0.78
C ALA A 87 -8.76 -7.56 -0.48
N PRO A 88 -9.59 -7.76 -1.51
CA PRO A 88 -9.49 -6.97 -2.73
C PRO A 88 -9.86 -5.50 -2.46
N LEU A 89 -8.95 -4.58 -2.81
CA LEU A 89 -9.17 -3.14 -2.79
C LEU A 89 -10.03 -2.72 -4.01
N GLN A 90 -11.34 -2.94 -3.92
CA GLN A 90 -12.30 -2.53 -4.94
C GLN A 90 -12.62 -1.03 -4.82
N ASN A 91 -12.93 -0.38 -5.95
CA ASN A 91 -13.44 1.00 -5.98
C ASN A 91 -12.61 2.02 -5.19
N ILE A 92 -11.28 1.97 -5.30
CA ILE A 92 -10.38 2.93 -4.63
C ILE A 92 -10.75 4.37 -5.02
N THR A 93 -11.22 5.15 -4.05
CA THR A 93 -11.66 6.54 -4.27
C THR A 93 -10.51 7.53 -4.13
N SER A 94 -9.62 7.27 -3.18
CA SER A 94 -8.53 8.17 -2.83
C SER A 94 -7.39 7.42 -2.15
N VAL A 95 -6.21 8.01 -2.22
CA VAL A 95 -5.03 7.57 -1.49
C VAL A 95 -4.47 8.72 -0.67
N TYR A 96 -3.94 8.42 0.50
CA TYR A 96 -3.31 9.39 1.40
C TYR A 96 -1.81 9.11 1.45
N LEU A 97 -1.00 9.99 0.87
CA LEU A 97 0.45 9.87 0.84
C LEU A 97 1.04 10.65 2.01
N ARG A 98 1.95 10.02 2.75
CA ARG A 98 2.75 10.62 3.81
C ARG A 98 4.21 10.34 3.57
N TRP A 99 5.06 11.18 4.17
CA TRP A 99 6.47 10.87 4.26
C TRP A 99 7.06 11.26 5.62
N THR A 100 8.08 10.53 6.04
CA THR A 100 8.80 10.76 7.29
C THR A 100 10.30 10.74 7.05
N LEU A 101 11.05 11.50 7.83
CA LEU A 101 12.51 11.47 7.84
C LEU A 101 12.99 10.15 8.46
N ALA A 102 14.16 9.69 8.03
CA ALA A 102 14.84 8.52 8.60
C ALA A 102 15.25 8.76 10.07
N SER A 103 15.67 9.99 10.39
CA SER A 103 15.97 10.42 11.76
C SER A 103 14.85 11.32 12.29
N PRO A 104 13.89 10.77 13.05
CA PRO A 104 12.69 11.50 13.48
C PRO A 104 12.94 12.52 14.59
N TYR A 105 14.10 12.51 15.25
CA TYR A 105 14.38 13.29 16.48
C TYR A 105 15.37 14.43 16.28
N ASN A 106 15.43 15.05 15.11
CA ASN A 106 16.19 16.29 14.96
C ASN A 106 15.34 17.49 15.41
N PRO A 107 15.70 18.20 16.50
CA PRO A 107 14.92 19.34 17.00
C PRO A 107 14.78 20.47 15.97
N TYR A 108 15.74 20.63 15.05
CA TYR A 108 15.61 21.57 13.94
C TYR A 108 14.40 21.26 13.05
N TYR A 109 14.13 19.98 12.79
CA TYR A 109 13.00 19.54 11.96
C TYR A 109 11.67 19.47 12.71
N ALA A 110 11.68 19.56 14.05
CA ALA A 110 10.46 19.75 14.83
C ALA A 110 9.85 21.14 14.58
N ILE A 111 10.70 22.15 14.33
CA ILE A 111 10.30 23.54 14.06
C ILE A 111 10.18 23.77 12.55
N ASN A 112 11.24 23.48 11.80
CA ASN A 112 11.32 23.67 10.35
C ASN A 112 11.19 22.34 9.63
N LYS A 113 9.96 21.82 9.59
CA LYS A 113 9.65 20.57 8.88
C LYS A 113 10.05 20.68 7.39
N PRO A 114 10.96 19.85 6.89
CA PRO A 114 11.28 19.83 5.47
C PRO A 114 10.03 19.48 4.66
N LYS A 115 10.01 19.89 3.40
CA LYS A 115 8.86 19.74 2.50
C LYS A 115 9.29 19.12 1.18
N ILE A 116 8.58 18.08 0.77
CA ILE A 116 8.78 17.38 -0.51
C ILE A 116 7.57 17.63 -1.39
N TYR A 117 7.80 17.84 -2.69
CA TYR A 117 6.75 18.11 -3.66
C TYR A 117 6.44 16.86 -4.48
N PHE A 118 5.16 16.53 -4.59
CA PHE A 118 4.65 15.35 -5.28
C PHE A 118 3.65 15.73 -6.37
N ASP A 119 3.69 15.00 -7.48
CA ASP A 119 2.79 15.20 -8.62
C ASP A 119 1.60 14.24 -8.57
N SER A 120 1.87 12.95 -8.40
CA SER A 120 0.85 11.91 -8.52
C SER A 120 1.26 10.60 -7.84
N VAL A 121 0.25 9.79 -7.55
CA VAL A 121 0.38 8.38 -7.16
C VAL A 121 -0.37 7.55 -8.19
N THR A 122 0.20 6.44 -8.65
CA THR A 122 -0.45 5.48 -9.55
C THR A 122 -0.51 4.13 -8.86
N LEU A 123 -1.70 3.53 -8.83
CA LEU A 123 -1.90 2.15 -8.39
C LEU A 123 -2.16 1.28 -9.61
N SER A 124 -1.48 0.14 -9.69
CA SER A 124 -1.70 -0.86 -10.73
C SER A 124 -2.02 -2.22 -10.14
N THR A 125 -2.91 -2.96 -10.80
CA THR A 125 -3.27 -4.34 -10.46
C THR A 125 -3.05 -5.20 -11.67
N ALA A 126 -2.37 -6.33 -11.48
CA ALA A 126 -2.31 -7.40 -12.46
C ALA A 126 -3.24 -8.53 -11.99
N THR A 127 -4.24 -8.86 -12.79
CA THR A 127 -5.14 -9.99 -12.53
C THR A 127 -4.96 -11.02 -13.63
N LEU A 128 -4.74 -12.28 -13.24
CA LEU A 128 -4.74 -13.41 -14.15
C LEU A 128 -6.12 -14.03 -14.13
N ASN A 129 -6.83 -14.03 -15.26
CA ASN A 129 -8.10 -14.74 -15.36
C ASN A 129 -7.81 -16.26 -15.29
N PRO A 130 -8.34 -17.00 -14.29
CA PRO A 130 -8.01 -18.41 -14.12
C PRO A 130 -8.62 -19.31 -15.22
N TYR A 131 -9.64 -18.85 -15.93
CA TYR A 131 -10.32 -19.62 -16.97
C TYR A 131 -9.73 -19.39 -18.36
N THR A 132 -9.29 -18.17 -18.64
CA THR A 132 -8.72 -17.82 -19.95
C THR A 132 -7.20 -17.72 -19.93
N HIS A 133 -6.57 -17.77 -18.75
CA HIS A 133 -5.15 -17.49 -18.53
C HIS A 133 -4.67 -16.15 -19.11
N LEU A 134 -5.60 -15.25 -19.42
CA LEU A 134 -5.27 -13.91 -19.91
C LEU A 134 -4.95 -13.01 -18.72
N ALA A 135 -3.79 -12.35 -18.80
CA ALA A 135 -3.42 -11.32 -17.86
C ALA A 135 -4.08 -10.00 -18.29
N SER A 136 -4.80 -9.37 -17.36
CA SER A 136 -5.25 -7.99 -17.49
C SER A 136 -4.52 -7.12 -16.48
N SER A 137 -4.19 -5.89 -16.90
CA SER A 137 -3.61 -4.88 -16.04
C SER A 137 -4.52 -3.67 -16.01
N GLU A 138 -4.89 -3.23 -14.81
CA GLU A 138 -5.62 -1.99 -14.60
C GLU A 138 -4.69 -1.02 -13.86
N SER A 139 -4.70 0.24 -14.27
CA SER A 139 -3.90 1.29 -13.65
C SER A 139 -4.78 2.51 -13.38
N ARG A 140 -4.69 3.04 -12.16
CA ARG A 140 -5.44 4.22 -11.72
C ARG A 140 -4.47 5.27 -11.21
N LYS A 141 -4.60 6.47 -11.77
CA LYS A 141 -3.81 7.64 -11.36
C LYS A 141 -4.59 8.46 -10.34
N PHE A 142 -3.88 8.95 -9.33
CA PHE A 142 -4.38 9.80 -8.27
C PHE A 142 -3.58 11.10 -8.24
N CYS A 143 -4.29 12.22 -8.22
CA CYS A 143 -3.73 13.57 -8.24
C CYS A 143 -4.16 14.32 -6.98
N PRO A 144 -3.29 15.17 -6.41
CA PRO A 144 -3.66 16.05 -5.31
C PRO A 144 -4.52 17.22 -5.82
N THR A 145 -5.19 17.93 -4.91
CA THR A 145 -5.99 19.12 -5.24
C THR A 145 -5.16 20.25 -5.88
N THR A 146 -3.86 20.30 -5.60
CA THR A 146 -2.94 21.28 -6.18
C THR A 146 -1.68 20.56 -6.65
N ILE A 147 -1.32 20.72 -7.92
CA ILE A 147 -0.13 20.07 -8.50
C ILE A 147 0.95 21.13 -8.76
N PRO A 148 2.17 20.97 -8.18
CA PRO A 148 2.56 19.92 -7.24
C PRO A 148 2.11 20.22 -5.81
N ILE A 149 1.82 19.17 -5.03
CA ILE A 149 1.49 19.32 -3.60
C ILE A 149 2.74 19.21 -2.76
N GLY A 150 2.94 20.17 -1.86
CA GLY A 150 4.06 20.16 -0.92
C GLY A 150 3.67 19.51 0.41
N ILE A 151 4.17 18.31 0.68
CA ILE A 151 3.92 17.59 1.93
C ILE A 151 5.09 17.85 2.88
N LYS A 152 4.82 18.32 4.09
CA LYS A 152 5.84 18.48 5.13
C LYS A 152 6.12 17.15 5.82
N HIS A 153 7.31 17.01 6.41
CA HIS A 153 7.67 15.85 7.23
C HIS A 153 6.58 15.50 8.26
N ALA A 154 6.24 14.20 8.33
CA ALA A 154 5.23 13.61 9.22
C ALA A 154 3.77 13.99 8.93
N ASP A 155 3.54 14.92 8.01
CA ASP A 155 2.21 15.27 7.51
C ASP A 155 1.83 14.34 6.35
N GLY A 156 0.73 14.62 5.67
CA GLY A 156 0.30 13.91 4.48
C GLY A 156 -0.66 14.71 3.63
N ALA A 157 -1.00 14.17 2.47
CA ALA A 157 -2.00 14.74 1.59
C ALA A 157 -2.82 13.66 0.90
N THR A 158 -4.09 13.98 0.66
CA THR A 158 -5.01 13.13 -0.09
C THR A 158 -4.86 13.38 -1.59
N PHE A 159 -4.83 12.30 -2.35
CA PHE A 159 -4.82 12.26 -3.80
C PHE A 159 -6.10 11.55 -4.23
N ASN A 160 -6.89 12.21 -5.06
CA ASN A 160 -8.15 11.67 -5.59
C ASN A 160 -7.93 11.14 -7.00
N SER A 161 -8.79 10.24 -7.46
CA SER A 161 -8.72 9.73 -8.83
C SER A 161 -8.74 10.89 -9.84
N CYS A 162 -7.87 10.81 -10.85
CA CYS A 162 -7.76 11.78 -11.93
C CYS A 162 -7.53 11.07 -13.27
N PHE A 163 -7.81 11.79 -14.35
CA PHE A 163 -7.63 11.34 -15.74
C PHE A 163 -6.17 11.52 -16.21
#